data_AF-A0A7X6T182-F1
#
_entry.id   AF-A0A7X6T182-F1
#
_cell.length_a   1.000
_cell.length_b   1.000
_cell.length_c   1.000
_cell.angle_alpha   90.00
_cell.angle_beta   90.00
_cell.angle_gamma   90.00
#
_symmetry.space_group_name_H-M   'P 1'
#
loop_
_entity.id
_entity.type
_entity.pdbx_description
1 polymer ?
#
loop_
_entity_poly.entity_id
_entity_poly.type
_entity_poly.pdbx_seq_one_letter_code
_entity_poly.pdbx_strand_id
1 'polypeptide(L)'
;MAKSKKVSDQGIKAEVTYAARQKVTSLYIHVPFCDAKCHYCDFYSLASAASETVMAWFQGVRLELERLVGEAGQHGLELAPLETVYFG
;
A
#
# COMPACT_ATOMS: atom_id res chain seq x y z
N MET A 1 -35.86 37.05 -2.40
CA MET A 1 -34.68 36.33 -2.94
C MET A 1 -33.74 36.00 -1.80
N ALA A 2 -33.94 34.84 -1.17
CA ALA A 2 -33.12 34.39 -0.07
C ALA A 2 -32.03 33.46 -0.59
N LYS A 3 -30.77 33.86 -0.48
CA LYS A 3 -29.66 32.91 -0.35
C LYS A 3 -28.74 33.40 0.75
N SER A 4 -29.11 33.00 1.96
CA SER A 4 -28.26 33.01 3.14
C SER A 4 -27.07 32.09 2.87
N LYS A 5 -25.86 32.66 2.83
CA LYS A 5 -24.61 31.88 2.81
C LYS A 5 -24.47 31.24 4.18
N LYS A 6 -24.89 29.98 4.32
CA LYS A 6 -24.62 29.18 5.52
C LYS A 6 -23.12 28.97 5.62
N VAL A 7 -22.53 29.67 6.57
CA VAL A 7 -21.31 29.25 7.27
C VAL A 7 -21.75 28.11 8.20
N SER A 8 -21.21 26.92 8.00
CA SER A 8 -21.26 25.81 8.98
C SER A 8 -19.99 24.99 8.74
N ASP A 9 -18.97 25.23 9.56
CA ASP A 9 -18.69 24.52 10.82
C ASP A 9 -17.99 23.18 10.55
N GLN A 10 -17.04 22.86 11.43
CA GLN A 10 -16.22 21.64 11.54
C GLN A 10 -14.90 21.74 10.73
N GLY A 11 -13.74 21.95 11.35
CA GLY A 11 -13.29 21.42 12.64
C GLY A 11 -12.22 20.37 12.34
N ILE A 12 -10.98 20.67 12.73
CA ILE A 12 -9.73 19.91 12.50
C ILE A 12 -9.22 19.96 11.03
N LYS A 13 -8.62 21.08 10.64
CA LYS A 13 -7.69 21.11 9.50
C LYS A 13 -6.32 20.62 9.96
N ALA A 14 -6.19 19.32 10.24
CA ALA A 14 -4.87 18.70 10.31
C ALA A 14 -4.25 18.77 8.91
N GLU A 15 -2.94 18.98 8.82
CA GLU A 15 -2.16 19.01 7.59
C GLU A 15 -2.29 17.69 6.81
N VAL A 16 -3.35 17.55 6.01
CA VAL A 16 -3.50 16.41 5.12
C VAL A 16 -2.61 16.68 3.91
N THR A 17 -1.47 16.01 3.82
CA THR A 17 -0.53 16.11 2.70
C THR A 17 -1.27 15.83 1.38
N TYR A 18 -0.79 16.41 0.26
CA TYR A 18 -1.40 16.19 -1.07
C TYR A 18 -1.64 14.69 -1.37
N ALA A 19 -0.72 13.82 -0.92
CA ALA A 19 -0.79 12.38 -1.08
C ALA A 19 -2.01 11.76 -0.39
N ALA A 20 -2.39 12.22 0.80
CA ALA A 20 -3.53 11.69 1.54
C ALA A 20 -4.90 12.09 0.96
N ARG A 21 -4.92 12.83 -0.17
CA ARG A 21 -6.14 13.14 -0.94
C ARG A 21 -6.24 12.38 -2.27
N GLN A 22 -5.23 11.59 -2.61
CA GLN A 22 -5.21 10.84 -3.88
C GLN A 22 -5.77 9.45 -3.68
N LYS A 23 -6.42 8.93 -4.72
CA LYS A 23 -6.78 7.51 -4.78
C LYS A 23 -5.51 6.68 -4.91
N VAL A 24 -5.50 5.52 -4.29
CA VAL A 24 -4.42 4.55 -4.47
C VAL A 24 -4.62 3.85 -5.81
N THR A 25 -3.72 4.08 -6.75
CA THR A 25 -3.71 3.47 -8.10
C THR A 25 -2.45 2.65 -8.39
N SER A 26 -1.52 2.56 -7.43
CA SER A 26 -0.26 1.84 -7.59
C SER A 26 0.00 0.90 -6.43
N LEU A 27 0.54 -0.28 -6.72
CA LEU A 27 0.92 -1.29 -5.73
C LEU A 27 2.40 -1.66 -5.88
N TYR A 28 3.14 -1.64 -4.78
CA TYR A 28 4.47 -2.22 -4.69
C TYR A 28 4.42 -3.47 -3.80
N ILE A 29 4.90 -4.59 -4.33
CA ILE A 29 5.02 -5.84 -3.59
C ILE A 29 6.51 -6.13 -3.44
N HIS A 30 6.96 -6.20 -2.18
CA HIS A 30 8.33 -6.56 -1.89
C HIS A 30 8.57 -8.07 -2.02
N VAL A 31 9.47 -8.48 -2.90
CA VAL A 31 9.89 -9.86 -3.15
C VAL A 31 11.33 -10.06 -2.65
N PRO A 32 11.52 -10.56 -1.42
CA PRO A 32 12.83 -10.56 -0.78
C PRO A 32 13.66 -11.79 -1.16
N PHE A 33 13.54 -12.34 -2.37
CA PHE A 33 14.20 -13.61 -2.72
C PHE A 33 15.26 -13.42 -3.80
N CYS A 34 16.42 -14.01 -3.58
CA CYS A 34 17.51 -14.03 -4.54
C CYS A 34 18.09 -15.44 -4.61
N ASP A 35 18.63 -15.83 -5.77
CA ASP A 35 19.37 -17.08 -5.89
C ASP A 35 20.63 -17.05 -4.99
N ALA A 36 21.36 -15.93 -5.04
CA ALA A 36 22.50 -15.61 -4.19
C ALA A 36 22.55 -14.11 -3.85
N LYS A 37 23.25 -13.73 -2.78
CA LYS A 37 23.45 -12.31 -2.41
C LYS A 37 24.70 -11.75 -3.08
N CYS A 38 24.55 -10.71 -3.89
CA CYS A 38 25.68 -10.01 -4.51
C CYS A 38 26.50 -9.24 -3.47
N HIS A 39 27.81 -9.09 -3.69
CA HIS A 39 28.72 -8.39 -2.76
C HIS A 39 28.38 -6.91 -2.53
N TYR A 40 27.73 -6.27 -3.49
CA TYR A 40 27.30 -4.86 -3.40
C TYR A 40 25.83 -4.71 -2.99
N CYS A 41 25.10 -5.81 -2.74
CA CYS A 41 23.67 -5.74 -2.48
C CYS A 41 23.39 -5.26 -1.05
N ASP A 42 22.79 -4.08 -0.93
CA ASP A 42 22.30 -3.49 0.33
C ASP A 42 20.78 -3.67 0.52
N PHE A 43 20.06 -4.11 -0.51
CA PHE A 43 18.65 -4.46 -0.41
C PHE A 43 18.43 -5.65 0.53
N TYR A 44 17.28 -5.65 1.19
CA TYR A 44 16.85 -6.80 1.96
C TYR A 44 16.53 -7.97 1.01
N SER A 45 17.21 -9.09 1.22
CA SER A 45 17.03 -10.30 0.41
C SER A 45 17.41 -11.55 1.23
N LEU A 46 16.67 -12.63 1.02
CA LEU A 46 16.90 -13.97 1.50
C LEU A 46 17.46 -14.80 0.34
N ALA A 47 18.77 -15.06 0.41
CA ALA A 47 19.47 -15.86 -0.59
C ALA A 47 19.12 -17.35 -0.43
N SER A 48 18.93 -18.05 -1.55
CA SER A 48 18.69 -19.50 -1.60
C SER A 48 17.54 -19.96 -0.69
N ALA A 49 16.46 -19.18 -0.63
CA ALA A 49 15.30 -19.50 0.19
C ALA A 49 14.66 -20.83 -0.24
N ALA A 50 14.25 -21.63 0.75
CA ALA A 50 13.55 -22.89 0.50
C ALA A 50 12.17 -22.64 -0.12
N SER A 51 11.70 -23.56 -0.97
CA SER A 51 10.39 -23.46 -1.64
C SER A 51 9.24 -23.25 -0.65
N GLU A 52 9.30 -23.87 0.51
CA GLU A 52 8.30 -23.73 1.58
C GLU A 52 8.25 -22.29 2.12
N THR A 53 9.41 -21.63 2.25
CA THR A 53 9.50 -20.22 2.65
C THR A 53 8.91 -19.30 1.58
N VAL A 54 9.22 -19.55 0.31
CA VAL A 54 8.64 -18.79 -0.81
C VAL A 54 7.13 -18.93 -0.86
N MET A 55 6.62 -20.16 -0.66
CA MET A 55 5.18 -20.41 -0.61
C MET A 55 4.50 -19.75 0.60
N ALA A 56 5.14 -19.77 1.77
CA ALA A 56 4.63 -19.09 2.96
C ALA A 56 4.56 -17.57 2.76
N TRP A 57 5.59 -16.96 2.16
CA TRP A 57 5.57 -15.55 1.77
C TRP A 57 4.44 -15.25 0.79
N PHE A 58 4.26 -16.08 -0.24
CA PHE A 58 3.19 -15.89 -1.23
C PHE A 58 1.81 -15.90 -0.58
N GLN A 59 1.56 -16.85 0.33
CA GLN A 59 0.31 -16.87 1.10
C GLN A 59 0.17 -15.66 2.03
N GLY A 60 1.26 -15.22 2.65
CA GLY A 60 1.30 -14.00 3.46
C GLY A 60 0.91 -12.76 2.66
N VAL A 61 1.46 -12.58 1.46
CA VAL A 61 1.11 -11.46 0.57
C VAL A 61 -0.37 -11.50 0.19
N ARG A 62 -0.91 -12.68 -0.14
CA ARG A 62 -2.35 -12.81 -0.44
C ARG A 62 -3.23 -12.38 0.74
N LEU A 63 -2.92 -12.88 1.94
CA LEU A 63 -3.65 -12.52 3.16
C LEU A 63 -3.55 -11.04 3.47
N GLU A 64 -2.38 -10.43 3.27
CA GLU A 64 -2.18 -9.01 3.48
C GLU A 64 -2.98 -8.16 2.49
N LEU A 65 -3.05 -8.55 1.22
CA LEU A 65 -3.88 -7.86 0.23
C LEU A 65 -5.37 -7.93 0.59
N GLU A 66 -5.86 -9.10 1.02
CA GLU A 66 -7.24 -9.27 1.49
C GLU A 66 -7.53 -8.37 2.69
N ARG A 67 -6.61 -8.31 3.66
CA ARG A 67 -6.69 -7.46 4.84
C ARG A 67 -6.72 -5.97 4.46
N LEU A 68 -5.80 -5.53 3.61
CA LEU A 68 -5.71 -4.14 3.15
C LEU A 68 -6.98 -3.68 2.44
N VAL A 69 -7.57 -4.52 1.57
CA VAL A 69 -8.83 -4.21 0.91
C VAL A 69 -9.97 -4.10 1.93
N GLY A 70 -10.03 -4.99 2.91
CA GLY A 70 -11.05 -4.98 3.97
C GLY A 70 -10.97 -3.76 4.90
N GLU A 71 -9.77 -3.22 5.11
CA GLU A 71 -9.53 -2.12 6.05
C GLU A 71 -9.38 -0.74 5.38
N ALA A 72 -9.20 -0.67 4.06
CA ALA A 72 -8.91 0.58 3.34
C ALA A 72 -9.87 1.73 3.69
N GLY A 73 -11.18 1.47 3.68
CA GLY A 73 -12.19 2.47 4.00
C GLY A 73 -12.12 2.99 5.44
N GLN A 74 -11.72 2.15 6.40
CA GLN A 74 -11.55 2.53 7.81
C GLN A 74 -10.36 3.46 8.00
N HIS A 75 -9.35 3.35 7.13
CA HIS A 75 -8.16 4.19 7.11
C HIS A 75 -8.28 5.41 6.18
N GLY A 76 -9.45 5.67 5.61
CA GLY A 76 -9.66 6.79 4.69
C GLY A 76 -8.93 6.63 3.36
N LEU A 77 -8.55 5.41 2.99
CA LEU A 77 -7.92 5.09 1.71
C LEU A 77 -8.99 4.80 0.66
N GLU A 78 -9.00 5.56 -0.42
CA GLU A 78 -9.81 5.27 -1.59
C GLU A 78 -8.99 4.44 -2.58
N LEU A 79 -9.34 3.16 -2.73
CA LEU A 79 -8.71 2.28 -3.71
C LEU A 79 -9.37 2.45 -5.09
N ALA A 80 -8.56 2.63 -6.12
CA ALA A 80 -8.99 2.63 -7.52
C ALA A 80 -8.37 1.43 -8.25
N PRO A 81 -8.84 1.09 -9.48
CA PRO A 81 -8.15 0.11 -10.30
C PRO A 81 -6.66 0.43 -10.42
N LEU A 82 -5.81 -0.56 -10.19
CA LEU A 82 -4.37 -0.36 -10.24
C LEU A 82 -3.95 -0.07 -11.68
N GLU A 83 -3.28 1.06 -11.88
CA GLU A 83 -2.65 1.45 -13.14
C GLU A 83 -1.23 0.88 -13.22
N THR A 84 -0.60 0.61 -12.07
CA THR A 84 0.76 0.07 -12.02
C THR A 84 0.98 -0.87 -10.85
N VAL A 85 1.70 -1.96 -11.10
CA VAL A 85 2.19 -2.88 -10.08
C VAL A 85 3.70 -3.03 -10.24
N TYR A 86 4.44 -2.81 -9.16
CA TYR A 86 5.89 -2.99 -9.09
C TYR A 86 6.22 -4.16 -8.17
N PHE A 87 7.22 -4.95 -8.56
CA PHE A 87 7.80 -6.02 -7.76
C PHE A 87 9.29 -5.73 -7.58
N GLY A 88 9.82 -5.88 -6.37
CA GLY A 88 11.26 -5.75 -6.13
C GLY A 88 11.64 -5.89 -4.68
#